data_AF-A0A2V9H7U3-F1
#
_entry.id   AF-A0A2V9H7U3-F1
#
_cell.length_a   1.000
_cell.length_b   1.000
_cell.length_c   1.000
_cell.angle_alpha   90.00
_cell.angle_beta   90.00
_cell.angle_gamma   90.00
#
_symmetry.space_group_name_H-M   'P 1'
#
loop_
_entity.id
_entity.type
_entity.pdbx_description
1 polymer ?
#
loop_
_entity_poly.entity_id
_entity_poly.type
_entity_poly.pdbx_seq_one_letter_code
_entity_poly.pdbx_strand_id
1 'polypeptide(L)' 'MAGKASLALDAIYDILILDADGQHLELESFKDLDTARRRLPALAAQYPGIKVALWNRHTRVILAETEGY' A
#
# COMPACT_ATOMS: atom_id res chain seq x y z
N MET A 1 4.74 -4.06 17.81
CA MET A 1 3.50 -3.28 17.58
C MET A 1 2.82 -3.87 16.36
N ALA A 2 1.78 -4.69 16.54
CA ALA A 2 1.00 -5.21 15.43
C ALA A 2 0.06 -4.09 14.96
N GLY A 3 0.46 -3.39 13.90
CA GLY A 3 -0.40 -2.41 13.25
C GLY A 3 -1.71 -3.10 12.86
N LYS A 4 -2.82 -2.64 13.43
CA LYS A 4 -4.16 -3.04 12.99
C LYS A 4 -4.29 -2.58 11.54
N ALA A 5 -4.04 -3.48 10.59
CA ALA A 5 -4.47 -3.29 9.21
C ALA A 5 -5.98 -3.05 9.27
N SER A 6 -6.40 -1.81 9.03
CA SER A 6 -7.82 -1.48 8.93
C SER A 6 -8.28 -1.96 7.56
N LEU A 7 -8.52 -3.26 7.48
CA LEU A 7 -9.08 -3.94 6.32
C LEU A 7 -10.53 -3.49 6.18
N ALA A 8 -10.73 -2.36 5.51
CA ALA A 8 -12.05 -1.97 5.04
C ALA A 8 -12.48 -2.97 3.97
N LEU A 9 -13.52 -3.76 4.26
CA LEU A 9 -14.09 -4.78 3.35
C LEU A 9 -14.57 -4.20 2.01
N ASP A 10 -14.78 -2.90 1.94
CA ASP A 10 -15.28 -2.16 0.79
C ASP A 10 -14.26 -1.18 0.19
N ALA A 11 -12.98 -1.27 0.60
CA ALA A 11 -11.91 -0.52 -0.03
C ALA A 11 -11.54 -1.09 -1.40
N ILE A 12 -11.20 -0.18 -2.32
CA ILE A 12 -10.86 -0.46 -3.72
C ILE A 12 -9.35 -0.41 -3.93
N TYR A 13 -8.65 0.42 -3.15
CA TYR A 13 -7.24 0.70 -3.29
C TYR A 13 -6.51 0.31 -2.01
N ASP A 14 -5.43 -0.46 -2.13
CA ASP A 14 -4.59 -0.83 -1.01
C ASP A 14 -3.22 -0.23 -1.15
N ILE A 15 -2.64 0.17 -0.03
CA ILE A 15 -1.22 0.41 0.07
C ILE A 15 -0.61 -0.81 0.73
N LEU A 16 0.33 -1.43 0.04
CA LEU A 16 0.98 -2.66 0.46
C LEU A 16 2.48 -2.56 0.33
N ILE A 17 3.19 -3.24 1.22
CA ILE A 17 4.62 -3.50 1.09
C ILE A 17 4.80 -4.59 0.05
N LEU A 18 5.72 -4.40 -0.88
CA LEU A 18 6.20 -5.43 -1.79
C LEU A 18 7.57 -5.91 -1.28
N ASP A 19 7.60 -7.12 -0.73
CA ASP A 19 8.85 -7.79 -0.39
C ASP A 19 9.51 -8.36 -1.67
N ALA A 20 10.84 -8.48 -1.65
CA ALA A 20 11.64 -9.08 -2.72
C ALA A 20 11.28 -10.55 -2.95
N ASP A 21 10.80 -11.23 -1.91
CA ASP A 21 10.35 -12.63 -1.95
C ASP A 21 8.90 -12.79 -2.49
N GLY A 22 8.28 -11.70 -2.96
CA GLY A 22 6.92 -11.73 -3.50
C GLY A 22 5.82 -11.80 -2.43
N GLN A 23 6.20 -11.77 -1.15
CA GLN A 23 5.25 -11.56 -0.05
C GLN A 23 4.83 -10.09 -0.04
N HIS A 24 3.53 -9.85 0.14
CA HIS A 24 3.02 -8.50 0.33
C HIS A 24 2.29 -8.37 1.65
N LEU A 25 2.53 -7.25 2.34
CA LEU A 25 1.84 -6.92 3.57
C LEU A 25 0.98 -5.68 3.34
N GLU A 26 -0.34 -5.86 3.43
CA GLU A 26 -1.29 -4.76 3.35
C GLU A 26 -1.13 -3.85 4.57
N LEU A 27 -0.86 -2.57 4.32
CA LEU A 27 -0.71 -1.55 5.34
C LEU A 27 -2.04 -0.86 5.63
N GLU A 28 -2.63 -0.28 4.59
CA GLU A 28 -3.87 0.49 4.67
C GLU A 28 -4.70 0.31 3.41
N SER A 29 -6.03 0.29 3.58
CA SER A 29 -6.99 0.19 2.48
C SER A 29 -7.87 1.44 2.40
N PHE A 30 -8.17 1.87 1.19
CA PHE A 30 -8.89 3.11 0.87
C PHE A 30 -9.98 2.86 -0.17
N LYS A 31 -11.08 3.60 -0.04
CA LYS A 31 -12.12 3.68 -1.08
C LYS A 31 -11.77 4.66 -2.18
N ASP A 32 -11.00 5.68 -1.84
CA ASP A 32 -10.68 6.82 -2.69
C ASP A 32 -9.22 6.80 -3.13
N LEU A 33 -8.99 7.02 -4.43
CA LEU A 33 -7.66 6.95 -5.04
C LEU A 33 -6.78 8.11 -4.59
N ASP A 34 -7.33 9.32 -4.52
CA ASP A 34 -6.57 10.52 -4.19
C ASP A 34 -6.07 10.47 -2.75
N THR A 35 -6.90 9.98 -1.84
CA THR A 35 -6.53 9.74 -0.44
C THR A 35 -5.38 8.73 -0.34
N ALA A 36 -5.48 7.60 -1.04
CA ALA A 36 -4.45 6.57 -1.06
C ALA A 36 -3.12 7.11 -1.63
N ARG A 37 -3.18 7.84 -2.76
CA ARG A 37 -2.01 8.48 -3.37
C ARG A 37 -1.31 9.47 -2.45
N ARG A 38 -2.06 10.27 -1.70
CA ARG A 38 -1.49 11.22 -0.72
C ARG A 38 -0.87 10.51 0.48
N ARG A 39 -1.37 9.32 0.84
CA ARG A 39 -0.86 8.54 1.97
C ARG A 39 0.37 7.70 1.62
N LEU A 40 0.51 7.29 0.36
CA LEU A 40 1.61 6.45 -0.10
C LEU A 40 3.00 6.98 0.30
N PRO A 41 3.38 8.26 0.11
CA PRO A 41 4.70 8.75 0.52
C PRO A 41 4.91 8.74 2.04
N ALA A 42 3.86 9.04 2.81
CA ALA A 42 3.93 9.06 4.27
C ALA A 42 4.05 7.64 4.86
N LEU A 43 3.47 6.63 4.21
CA LEU A 43 3.68 5.24 4.56
C LEU A 43 5.06 4.76 4.11
N ALA A 44 5.49 5.06 2.89
CA ALA A 44 6.84 4.71 2.42
C ALA A 44 7.95 5.27 3.33
N ALA A 45 7.78 6.49 3.86
CA ALA A 45 8.71 7.07 4.83
C ALA A 45 8.82 6.29 6.16
N GLN A 46 7.79 5.52 6.53
CA GLN A 46 7.81 4.65 7.72
C GLN A 46 8.51 3.31 7.45
N TYR A 47 8.70 2.95 6.18
CA TYR A 47 9.34 1.71 5.74
C TYR A 47 10.54 2.00 4.82
N PRO A 48 11.60 2.65 5.35
CA PRO A 48 12.78 2.99 4.55
C PRO A 48 13.45 1.72 4.00
N GLY A 49 13.86 1.76 2.73
CA GLY A 49 14.50 0.62 2.05
C GLY A 49 13.53 -0.50 1.66
N ILE A 50 12.23 -0.31 1.84
CA ILE A 50 11.19 -1.28 1.46
C ILE A 50 10.32 -0.66 0.37
N LYS A 51 10.03 -1.45 -0.68
CA LYS A 51 9.16 -1.02 -1.76
C LYS A 51 7.71 -0.98 -1.27
N VAL A 52 7.06 0.18 -1.37
CA VAL A 52 5.64 0.33 -1.04
C VAL A 52 4.88 0.66 -2.31
N ALA A 53 3.79 -0.05 -2.56
CA ALA A 53 2.96 0.09 -3.74
C ALA A 53 1.51 0.37 -3.40
N LEU A 54 0.90 1.23 -4.22
CA LEU A 54 -0.53 1.44 -4.29
C LEU A 54 -1.10 0.48 -5.32
N TRP A 55 -1.93 -0.44 -4.86
CA TRP A 55 -2.58 -1.48 -5.64
C TRP A 55 -4.07 -1.22 -5.76
N ASN A 56 -4.65 -1.55 -6.91
CA ASN A 56 -6.09 -1.54 -7.09
C ASN A 56 -6.62 -2.98 -7.00
N ARG A 57 -7.45 -3.26 -6.00
CA ARG A 57 -8.03 -4.60 -5.76
C ARG A 57 -8.85 -5.11 -6.93
N HIS A 58 -9.62 -4.25 -7.58
CA HIS A 58 -10.55 -4.65 -8.65
C HIS A 58 -9.83 -4.99 -9.95
N THR A 59 -8.88 -4.14 -10.35
CA THR A 59 -8.13 -4.31 -11.61
C THR A 59 -6.84 -5.11 -11.42
N ARG A 60 -6.43 -5.32 -10.17
CA ARG A 60 -5.18 -5.99 -9.76
C ARG A 60 -3.91 -5.34 -10.28
N VAL A 61 -3.96 -4.05 -10.63
CA VAL A 61 -2.80 -3.30 -11.14
C VAL A 61 -2.16 -2.45 -10.05
N ILE A 62 -0.85 -2.24 -10.16
CA ILE A 62 -0.12 -1.25 -9.37
C ILE A 62 -0.33 0.12 -10.03
N LEU A 63 -0.86 1.06 -9.27
CA LEU A 63 -1.15 2.43 -9.73
C LEU A 63 -0.02 3.41 -9.44
N ALA A 64 0.76 3.12 -8.41
CA ALA A 64 1.96 3.88 -8.04
C ALA A 64 2.84 3.01 -7.14
N GLU A 65 4.14 3.23 -7.17
CA GLU A 65 5.09 2.56 -6.29
C GLU A 65 6.22 3.53 -5.93
N THR A 66 6.79 3.35 -4.75
CA THR A 66 7.98 4.08 -4.32
C THR A 66 9.23 3.28 -4.65
N GLU A 67 10.32 3.98 -4.96
CA GLU A 67 11.63 3.31 -5.08
C GLU A 67 12.03 2.84 -3.68
N GLY A 68 11.95 1.52 -3.46
CA GLY A 68 12.48 0.87 -2.28
C GLY A 68 13.92 0.49 -2.55
N TYR A 69 14.83 1.47 -2.48
CA TYR A 69 16.28 1.22 -2.50
C TYR A 69 17.04 2.40 -1.90
#